data_AF-A0AAW0I3B4-F1
#
_entry.id   AF-A0AAW0I3B4-F1
#
_cell.length_a   1.000
_cell.length_b   1.000
_cell.length_c   1.000
_cell.angle_alpha   90.00
_cell.angle_beta   90.00
_cell.angle_gamma   90.00
#
_symmetry.space_group_name_H-M   'P 1'
#
loop_
_entity.id
_entity.type
_entity.pdbx_description
1 polymer ?
#
loop_
_entity_poly.entity_id
_entity_poly.type
_entity_poly.pdbx_seq_one_letter_code
_entity_poly.pdbx_strand_id
1 'polypeptide(L)'
;GETLKQCTVLKDGLGREGERAGLSRLQIRGDSVWSAPGARGGRGGTGTADVGAELRSGPAGLRVRASVGAGLGGGRQTKMEYEWKPDEQGLQQILQLLKESQSPDTTIQRTVQQKLEQLNQYPDFNNYLIFVLTKLKSEDEPTRSLSGLILKNNVKAHFQNFPNGVTDFIKSECLNNIGDSSPLIRATVGILITTIASKGELQNWPDLLPKLCSLLDSEDYNTCEGAFGALQKICEDSAEILDSDVLDRPLNIMIPKFLQFFKHSSPKIRCVYGIINGIS
;
A
#
# COMPACT_ATOMS: atom_id res chain seq x y z
N GLY A 1 25.40 19.03 4.66
CA GLY A 1 24.85 20.26 4.05
C GLY A 1 24.28 20.01 2.66
N GLU A 2 25.10 19.54 1.72
CA GLU A 2 24.68 19.33 0.31
C GLU A 2 23.84 18.06 0.08
N THR A 3 24.08 16.98 0.84
CA THR A 3 23.29 15.73 0.75
C THR A 3 21.84 15.91 1.22
N LEU A 4 21.62 16.78 2.22
CA LEU A 4 20.29 17.21 2.66
C LEU A 4 19.55 17.97 1.55
N LYS A 5 20.25 18.82 0.79
CA LYS A 5 19.68 19.51 -0.37
C LYS A 5 19.30 18.52 -1.49
N GLN A 6 20.09 17.48 -1.73
CA GLN A 6 19.76 16.43 -2.72
C GLN A 6 18.56 15.56 -2.30
N CYS A 7 18.41 15.20 -1.02
CA CYS A 7 17.23 14.47 -0.53
C CYS A 7 15.96 15.32 -0.56
N THR A 8 16.03 16.61 -0.21
CA THR A 8 14.88 17.53 -0.35
C THR A 8 14.53 17.73 -1.82
N VAL A 9 15.51 17.82 -2.73
CA VAL A 9 15.27 17.92 -4.17
C VAL A 9 14.65 16.65 -4.76
N LEU A 10 14.93 15.45 -4.22
CA LEU A 10 14.24 14.21 -4.61
C LEU A 10 12.81 14.11 -4.02
N LYS A 11 12.59 14.58 -2.78
CA LYS A 11 11.27 14.64 -2.14
C LYS A 11 10.36 15.66 -2.85
N ASP A 12 10.89 16.84 -3.15
CA ASP A 12 10.24 17.89 -3.93
C ASP A 12 10.17 17.52 -5.42
N GLY A 13 11.13 16.74 -5.93
CA GLY A 13 11.18 16.24 -7.30
C GLY A 13 10.12 15.19 -7.56
N LEU A 14 9.92 14.23 -6.65
CA LEU A 14 8.83 13.25 -6.71
C LEU A 14 7.46 13.90 -6.43
N GLY A 15 7.40 14.91 -5.55
CA GLY A 15 6.22 15.75 -5.38
C GLY A 15 5.86 16.50 -6.67
N ARG A 16 6.86 17.11 -7.35
CA ARG A 16 6.69 17.87 -8.59
C ARG A 16 6.55 17.00 -9.85
N GLU A 17 7.10 15.80 -9.87
CA GLU A 17 6.89 14.81 -10.94
C GLU A 17 5.54 14.13 -10.79
N GLY A 18 5.05 13.92 -9.56
CA GLY A 18 3.65 13.61 -9.29
C GLY A 18 2.71 14.75 -9.71
N GLU A 19 3.11 16.02 -9.51
CA GLU A 19 2.34 17.19 -10.00
C GLU A 19 2.44 17.39 -11.53
N ARG A 20 3.57 17.04 -12.16
CA ARG A 20 3.73 17.10 -13.64
C ARG A 20 3.07 15.93 -14.35
N ALA A 21 2.98 14.76 -13.72
CA ALA A 21 2.24 13.61 -14.21
C ALA A 21 0.73 13.79 -13.98
N GLY A 22 0.13 14.89 -14.47
CA GLY A 22 -1.33 15.05 -14.62
C GLY A 22 -2.21 14.93 -13.38
N LEU A 23 -1.69 14.63 -12.19
CA LEU A 23 -2.46 14.41 -10.96
C LEU A 23 -2.81 15.73 -10.25
N SER A 24 -2.33 16.87 -10.76
CA SER A 24 -2.65 18.23 -10.27
C SER A 24 -4.13 18.64 -10.39
N ARG A 25 -5.04 17.75 -10.81
CA ARG A 25 -6.50 17.99 -10.76
C ARG A 25 -7.29 17.11 -9.79
N LEU A 26 -6.66 16.14 -9.12
CA LEU A 26 -7.28 15.44 -7.99
C LEU A 26 -6.92 16.09 -6.65
N GLN A 27 -7.07 17.41 -6.58
CA GLN A 27 -7.03 18.14 -5.33
C GLN A 27 -8.42 18.09 -4.68
N ILE A 28 -8.75 16.99 -4.01
CA ILE A 28 -9.88 16.99 -3.07
C ILE A 28 -9.37 17.60 -1.77
N ARG A 29 -9.80 18.84 -1.57
CA ARG A 29 -9.56 19.72 -0.41
C ARG A 29 -9.45 18.96 0.92
N GLY A 30 -8.39 19.27 1.64
CA GLY A 30 -8.33 19.13 3.10
C GLY A 30 -9.11 20.26 3.78
N ASP A 31 -9.80 19.85 4.83
CA ASP A 31 -10.32 20.59 5.98
C ASP A 31 -11.40 21.67 5.85
N SER A 32 -12.30 21.56 6.83
CA SER A 32 -13.36 22.48 7.27
C SER A 32 -14.65 22.53 6.45
N VAL A 33 -15.74 22.27 7.17
CA VAL A 33 -17.15 22.68 6.99
C VAL A 33 -18.09 21.48 6.89
N TRP A 34 -18.65 21.07 8.03
CA TRP A 34 -20.05 20.68 8.16
C TRP A 34 -20.54 21.03 9.56
N SER A 35 -20.93 22.29 9.74
CA SER A 35 -21.93 22.65 10.74
C SER A 35 -23.29 22.10 10.26
N ALA A 36 -23.94 21.33 11.12
CA ALA A 36 -25.29 20.81 10.89
C ALA A 36 -26.34 21.94 10.88
N PRO A 37 -27.43 21.74 10.12
CA PRO A 37 -28.76 21.97 10.69
C PRO A 37 -29.67 20.75 10.47
N GLY A 38 -30.50 20.46 11.48
CA GLY A 38 -31.34 19.26 11.52
C GLY A 38 -32.74 19.42 10.94
N ALA A 39 -33.47 18.29 10.96
CA ALA A 39 -34.93 18.11 11.05
C ALA A 39 -35.24 16.67 10.56
N ARG A 40 -35.61 15.74 11.45
CA ARG A 40 -36.99 15.26 11.71
C ARG A 40 -37.72 14.64 10.52
N GLY A 41 -37.97 13.32 10.64
CA GLY A 41 -39.31 12.73 10.55
C GLY A 41 -39.68 12.03 9.24
N GLY A 42 -40.16 10.78 9.34
CA GLY A 42 -41.01 10.17 8.31
C GLY A 42 -40.91 8.65 8.21
N ARG A 43 -41.98 7.95 8.60
CA ARG A 43 -42.15 6.48 8.52
C ARG A 43 -42.65 6.04 7.14
N GLY A 44 -42.37 4.77 6.83
CA GLY A 44 -43.36 3.83 6.28
C GLY A 44 -43.26 3.52 4.77
N GLY A 45 -43.41 2.24 4.42
CA GLY A 45 -43.80 1.84 3.07
C GLY A 45 -43.15 0.54 2.57
N THR A 46 -43.77 -0.60 2.89
CA THR A 46 -43.57 -1.91 2.27
C THR A 46 -43.95 -1.91 0.79
N GLY A 47 -43.20 -2.61 -0.06
CA GLY A 47 -43.55 -2.83 -1.46
C GLY A 47 -42.68 -3.88 -2.12
N THR A 48 -43.17 -5.11 -2.14
CA THR A 48 -42.67 -6.25 -2.93
C THR A 48 -42.92 -6.03 -4.42
N ALA A 49 -41.92 -6.27 -5.27
CA ALA A 49 -42.13 -6.59 -6.67
C ALA A 49 -40.96 -7.45 -7.18
N ASP A 50 -41.27 -8.73 -7.39
CA ASP A 50 -40.51 -9.67 -8.21
C ASP A 50 -40.47 -9.20 -9.66
N VAL A 51 -39.28 -9.22 -10.27
CA VAL A 51 -39.07 -9.44 -11.70
C VAL A 51 -37.82 -10.29 -11.85
N GLY A 52 -38.00 -11.54 -12.28
CA GLY A 52 -36.91 -12.48 -12.54
C GLY A 52 -36.14 -12.17 -13.82
N ALA A 53 -34.88 -12.62 -13.85
CA ALA A 53 -34.22 -13.25 -15.01
C ALA A 53 -32.79 -13.66 -14.64
N GLU A 54 -32.59 -14.97 -14.60
CA GLU A 54 -31.44 -15.77 -15.06
C GLU A 54 -30.11 -15.11 -15.49
N LEU A 55 -29.03 -15.89 -15.21
CA LEU A 55 -27.69 -15.92 -15.82
C LEU A 55 -26.59 -15.01 -15.22
N ARG A 56 -25.70 -15.58 -14.39
CA ARG A 56 -24.30 -15.91 -14.77
C ARG A 56 -23.43 -16.29 -13.57
N SER A 57 -22.77 -17.45 -13.71
CA SER A 57 -21.42 -17.80 -13.24
C SER A 57 -20.86 -17.05 -12.02
N GLY A 58 -20.62 -17.81 -10.95
CA GLY A 58 -19.88 -17.35 -9.76
C GLY A 58 -18.48 -16.81 -10.08
N PRO A 59 -17.88 -16.06 -9.13
CA PRO A 59 -16.61 -15.37 -9.37
C PRO A 59 -15.50 -16.39 -9.65
N ALA A 60 -14.86 -16.23 -10.79
CA ALA A 60 -13.70 -16.98 -11.21
C ALA A 60 -12.53 -16.76 -10.23
N GLY A 61 -11.76 -17.82 -9.97
CA GLY A 61 -10.37 -17.71 -9.49
C GLY A 61 -10.03 -18.26 -8.11
N LEU A 62 -10.97 -18.81 -7.33
CA LEU A 62 -10.66 -19.34 -5.99
C LEU A 62 -10.13 -20.79 -6.07
N ARG A 63 -8.81 -20.99 -5.90
CA ARG A 63 -8.24 -22.32 -5.62
C ARG A 63 -7.55 -22.33 -4.26
N VAL A 64 -8.18 -22.99 -3.30
CA VAL A 64 -7.58 -23.32 -2.00
C VAL A 64 -6.74 -24.57 -2.18
N ARG A 65 -5.43 -24.49 -1.96
CA ARG A 65 -4.54 -25.65 -1.94
C ARG A 65 -4.19 -25.97 -0.50
N ALA A 66 -4.75 -27.05 0.05
CA ALA A 66 -4.28 -27.60 1.32
C ALA A 66 -2.97 -28.34 1.07
N SER A 67 -1.85 -27.89 1.63
CA SER A 67 -0.64 -28.70 1.67
C SER A 67 -0.74 -29.70 2.84
N VAL A 68 -0.87 -30.98 2.52
CA VAL A 68 -0.79 -32.05 3.52
C VAL A 68 0.68 -32.44 3.62
N GLY A 69 1.39 -31.86 4.58
CA GLY A 69 2.71 -32.35 4.98
C GLY A 69 2.54 -33.64 5.76
N ALA A 70 2.92 -34.78 5.18
CA ALA A 70 2.99 -36.05 5.90
C ALA A 70 4.10 -35.96 6.97
N GLY A 71 3.71 -35.78 8.22
CA GLY A 71 4.61 -35.75 9.37
C GLY A 71 3.84 -35.97 10.66
N LEU A 72 4.11 -37.09 11.32
CA LEU A 72 3.49 -37.53 12.57
C LEU A 72 3.74 -36.52 13.71
N GLY A 73 2.66 -36.12 14.40
CA GLY A 73 2.70 -35.57 15.76
C GLY A 73 2.77 -34.03 15.89
N GLY A 74 1.74 -33.45 16.52
CA GLY A 74 1.71 -32.07 17.02
C GLY A 74 0.88 -31.12 16.17
N GLY A 75 -0.22 -30.61 16.74
CA GLY A 75 -1.16 -29.71 16.09
C GLY A 75 -0.46 -28.52 15.43
N ARG A 76 -0.47 -28.48 14.09
CA ARG A 76 0.03 -27.37 13.28
C ARG A 76 -1.14 -26.68 12.61
N GLN A 77 -1.33 -25.41 12.94
CA GLN A 77 -2.17 -24.48 12.18
C GLN A 77 -1.76 -24.54 10.71
N THR A 78 -2.69 -24.96 9.85
CA THR A 78 -2.56 -24.87 8.39
C THR A 78 -2.54 -23.39 8.00
N LYS A 79 -1.36 -22.87 7.62
CA LYS A 79 -1.24 -21.58 6.94
C LYS A 79 -1.79 -21.76 5.53
N MET A 80 -3.06 -21.39 5.33
CA MET A 80 -3.69 -21.40 4.01
C MET A 80 -2.99 -20.33 3.15
N GLU A 81 -2.19 -20.74 2.17
CA GLU A 81 -1.58 -19.82 1.21
C GLU A 81 -2.67 -19.36 0.22
N TYR A 82 -3.05 -18.09 0.31
CA TYR A 82 -3.92 -17.43 -0.66
C TYR A 82 -3.11 -17.13 -1.93
N GLU A 83 -3.15 -18.05 -2.90
CA GLU A 83 -2.47 -17.88 -4.20
C GLU A 83 -3.43 -17.21 -5.20
N TRP A 84 -3.56 -15.88 -5.10
CA TRP A 84 -4.33 -15.09 -6.07
C TRP A 84 -3.63 -15.04 -7.44
N LYS A 85 -4.42 -15.07 -8.52
CA LYS A 85 -3.92 -14.90 -9.90
C LYS A 85 -4.85 -13.99 -10.69
N PRO A 86 -4.31 -13.09 -11.52
CA PRO A 86 -5.13 -12.24 -12.37
C PRO A 86 -5.78 -13.08 -13.48
N ASP A 87 -7.02 -12.73 -13.82
CA ASP A 87 -7.61 -13.07 -15.10
C ASP A 87 -7.08 -12.12 -16.18
N GLU A 88 -6.80 -12.64 -17.37
CA GLU A 88 -6.18 -11.86 -18.46
C GLU A 88 -7.12 -10.75 -18.98
N GLN A 89 -8.41 -11.03 -19.07
CA GLN A 89 -9.41 -10.04 -19.50
C GLN A 89 -9.57 -8.95 -18.45
N GLY A 90 -9.64 -9.33 -17.17
CA GLY A 90 -9.66 -8.39 -16.05
C GLY A 90 -8.43 -7.47 -16.05
N LEU A 91 -7.24 -8.06 -16.21
CA LEU A 91 -5.99 -7.30 -16.25
C LEU A 91 -5.96 -6.29 -17.41
N GLN A 92 -6.38 -6.69 -18.61
CA GLN A 92 -6.45 -5.79 -19.76
C GLN A 92 -7.39 -4.60 -19.51
N GLN A 93 -8.53 -4.82 -18.84
CA GLN A 93 -9.45 -3.73 -18.48
C GLN A 93 -8.83 -2.77 -17.46
N ILE A 94 -8.11 -3.28 -16.46
CA ILE A 94 -7.42 -2.42 -15.49
C ILE A 94 -6.31 -1.60 -16.17
N LEU A 95 -5.54 -2.21 -17.07
CA LEU A 95 -4.51 -1.47 -17.82
C LEU A 95 -5.10 -0.39 -18.71
N GLN A 96 -6.21 -0.68 -19.39
CA GLN A 96 -6.92 0.31 -20.18
C GLN A 96 -7.40 1.48 -19.32
N LEU A 97 -7.96 1.19 -18.14
CA LEU A 97 -8.39 2.22 -17.18
C LEU A 97 -7.22 3.08 -16.68
N LEU A 98 -6.09 2.46 -16.35
CA LEU A 98 -4.88 3.17 -15.92
C LEU A 98 -4.34 4.07 -17.04
N LYS A 99 -4.39 3.64 -18.30
CA LYS A 99 -3.98 4.47 -19.45
C LYS A 99 -4.95 5.63 -19.67
N GLU A 100 -6.26 5.38 -19.59
CA GLU A 100 -7.29 6.43 -19.66
C GLU A 100 -7.13 7.47 -18.54
N SER A 101 -6.71 7.04 -17.34
CA SER A 101 -6.52 7.94 -16.19
C SER A 101 -5.38 8.94 -16.36
N GLN A 102 -4.45 8.69 -17.28
CA GLN A 102 -3.35 9.59 -17.62
C GLN A 102 -3.72 10.58 -18.73
N SER A 103 -4.93 10.48 -19.29
CA SER A 103 -5.39 11.39 -20.34
C SER A 103 -5.55 12.82 -19.82
N PRO A 104 -5.16 13.85 -20.58
CA PRO A 104 -5.42 15.25 -20.25
C PRO A 104 -6.89 15.65 -20.49
N ASP A 105 -7.70 14.80 -21.13
CA ASP A 105 -9.10 15.08 -21.43
C ASP A 105 -9.98 14.97 -20.16
N THR A 106 -10.66 16.08 -19.82
CA THR A 106 -11.52 16.16 -18.63
C THR A 106 -12.73 15.23 -18.65
N THR A 107 -13.24 14.89 -19.83
CA THR A 107 -14.37 13.98 -20.02
C THR A 107 -13.93 12.54 -19.77
N ILE A 108 -12.75 12.18 -20.27
CA ILE A 108 -12.13 10.88 -20.00
C ILE A 108 -11.84 10.76 -18.51
N GLN A 109 -11.24 11.77 -17.88
CA GLN A 109 -10.96 11.77 -16.44
C GLN A 109 -12.23 11.57 -15.59
N ARG A 110 -13.34 12.23 -15.93
CA ARG A 110 -14.62 12.05 -15.23
C ARG A 110 -15.13 10.62 -15.37
N THR A 111 -15.04 10.06 -16.57
CA THR A 111 -15.49 8.69 -16.86
C THR A 111 -14.63 7.67 -16.09
N VAL A 112 -13.32 7.87 -16.07
CA VAL A 112 -12.37 7.06 -15.31
C VAL A 112 -12.68 7.11 -13.82
N GLN A 113 -12.95 8.29 -13.27
CA GLN A 113 -13.28 8.45 -11.85
C GLN A 113 -14.53 7.64 -11.47
N GLN A 114 -15.58 7.70 -12.29
CA GLN A 114 -16.80 6.90 -12.07
C GLN A 114 -16.51 5.40 -12.15
N LYS A 115 -15.68 4.95 -13.11
CA LYS A 115 -15.28 3.54 -13.22
C LYS A 115 -14.47 3.09 -11.99
N LEU A 116 -13.53 3.91 -11.51
CA LEU A 116 -12.73 3.63 -10.32
C LEU A 116 -13.62 3.50 -9.06
N GLU A 117 -14.59 4.38 -8.90
CA GLU A 117 -15.55 4.32 -7.78
C GLU A 117 -16.40 3.03 -7.81
N GLN A 118 -16.80 2.58 -8.99
CA GLN A 118 -17.50 1.29 -9.14
C GLN A 118 -16.58 0.10 -8.84
N LEU A 119 -15.35 0.10 -9.35
CA LEU A 119 -14.39 -0.99 -9.15
C LEU A 119 -13.91 -1.09 -7.69
N ASN A 120 -13.87 0.02 -6.95
CA ASN A 120 -13.52 0.05 -5.54
C ASN A 120 -14.48 -0.76 -4.64
N GLN A 121 -15.68 -1.09 -5.13
CA GLN A 121 -16.61 -1.96 -4.42
C GLN A 121 -16.18 -3.43 -4.44
N TYR A 122 -15.28 -3.81 -5.34
CA TYR A 122 -14.78 -5.17 -5.49
C TYR A 122 -13.39 -5.30 -4.83
N PRO A 123 -13.25 -6.08 -3.75
CA PRO A 123 -11.96 -6.25 -3.08
C PRO A 123 -10.84 -6.74 -4.00
N ASP A 124 -11.20 -7.55 -5.00
CA ASP A 124 -10.27 -8.13 -5.97
C ASP A 124 -9.59 -7.07 -6.85
N PHE A 125 -10.23 -5.91 -7.05
CA PHE A 125 -9.63 -4.78 -7.76
C PHE A 125 -8.29 -4.38 -7.13
N ASN A 126 -8.20 -4.41 -5.80
CA ASN A 126 -6.96 -4.09 -5.09
C ASN A 126 -5.85 -5.10 -5.34
N ASN A 127 -6.18 -6.38 -5.59
CA ASN A 127 -5.21 -7.41 -5.98
C ASN A 127 -4.63 -7.12 -7.37
N TYR A 128 -5.46 -6.67 -8.32
CA TYR A 128 -4.97 -6.22 -9.62
C TYR A 128 -4.04 -5.01 -9.49
N LEU A 129 -4.39 -4.03 -8.65
CA LEU A 129 -3.59 -2.83 -8.50
C LEU A 129 -2.18 -3.13 -7.95
N ILE A 130 -2.09 -3.97 -6.92
CA ILE A 130 -0.79 -4.38 -6.39
C ILE A 130 -0.03 -5.26 -7.40
N PHE A 131 -0.72 -6.13 -8.13
CA PHE A 131 -0.10 -6.96 -9.16
C PHE A 131 0.53 -6.13 -10.29
N VAL A 132 -0.18 -5.09 -10.77
CA VAL A 132 0.37 -4.16 -11.77
C VAL A 132 1.60 -3.44 -11.21
N LEU A 133 1.55 -2.96 -9.96
CA LEU A 133 2.69 -2.31 -9.33
C LEU A 133 3.91 -3.23 -9.23
N THR A 134 3.74 -4.46 -8.75
CA THR A 134 4.86 -5.31 -8.32
C THR A 134 5.26 -6.39 -9.30
N LYS A 135 4.34 -7.01 -10.04
CA LYS A 135 4.62 -8.17 -10.90
C LYS A 135 4.72 -7.83 -12.38
N LEU A 136 3.96 -6.85 -12.84
CA LEU A 136 3.84 -6.54 -14.27
C LEU A 136 5.01 -5.65 -14.75
N LYS A 137 6.23 -6.19 -14.72
CA LYS A 137 7.47 -5.47 -15.09
C LYS A 137 7.54 -5.07 -16.58
N SER A 138 6.62 -5.57 -17.41
CA SER A 138 6.49 -5.20 -18.82
C SER A 138 5.83 -3.84 -19.03
N GLU A 139 5.05 -3.35 -18.07
CA GLU A 139 4.46 -2.01 -18.11
C GLU A 139 5.46 -0.96 -17.60
N ASP A 140 5.26 0.27 -18.05
CA ASP A 140 6.14 1.39 -17.72
C ASP A 140 5.99 1.86 -16.26
N GLU A 141 7.05 2.47 -15.73
CA GLU A 141 7.10 2.90 -14.33
C GLU A 141 5.97 3.87 -13.94
N PRO A 142 5.57 4.85 -14.78
CA PRO A 142 4.44 5.73 -14.47
C PRO A 142 3.12 4.98 -14.27
N THR A 143 2.78 4.04 -15.16
CA THR A 143 1.53 3.25 -15.05
C THR A 143 1.56 2.35 -13.82
N ARG A 144 2.68 1.68 -13.56
CA ARG A 144 2.87 0.84 -12.37
C ARG A 144 2.74 1.66 -11.09
N SER A 145 3.38 2.82 -11.03
CA SER A 145 3.34 3.72 -9.87
C SER A 145 1.93 4.28 -9.64
N LEU A 146 1.24 4.71 -10.70
CA LEU A 146 -0.14 5.19 -10.64
C LEU A 146 -1.09 4.13 -10.05
N SER A 147 -0.94 2.87 -10.46
CA SER A 147 -1.68 1.74 -9.87
C SER A 147 -1.48 1.66 -8.35
N GLY A 148 -0.24 1.80 -7.88
CA GLY A 148 0.07 1.82 -6.45
C GLY A 148 -0.51 3.03 -5.71
N LEU A 149 -0.56 4.20 -6.34
CA LEU A 149 -1.15 5.41 -5.76
C LEU A 149 -2.67 5.31 -5.62
N ILE A 150 -3.35 4.72 -6.61
CA ILE A 150 -4.79 4.41 -6.52
C ILE A 150 -5.03 3.44 -5.36
N LEU A 151 -4.24 2.36 -5.29
CA LEU A 151 -4.33 1.39 -4.19
C LEU A 151 -4.12 2.06 -2.83
N LYS A 152 -3.15 2.97 -2.72
CA LYS A 152 -2.91 3.71 -1.48
C LYS A 152 -4.13 4.55 -1.07
N ASN A 153 -4.84 5.16 -2.02
CA ASN A 153 -6.06 5.90 -1.71
C ASN A 153 -7.18 4.96 -1.25
N ASN A 154 -7.30 3.78 -1.86
CA ASN A 154 -8.27 2.75 -1.44
C ASN A 154 -7.99 2.25 -0.02
N VAL A 155 -6.72 1.98 0.31
CA VAL A 155 -6.29 1.67 1.68
C VAL A 155 -6.68 2.82 2.61
N LYS A 156 -6.37 4.07 2.25
CA LYS A 156 -6.70 5.22 3.11
C LYS A 156 -8.19 5.33 3.42
N ALA A 157 -9.05 5.04 2.45
CA ALA A 157 -10.50 5.22 2.57
C ALA A 157 -11.23 3.99 3.15
N HIS A 158 -10.76 2.78 2.85
CA HIS A 158 -11.56 1.56 3.00
C HIS A 158 -10.79 0.36 3.60
N PHE A 159 -9.61 0.58 4.21
CA PHE A 159 -8.78 -0.54 4.71
C PHE A 159 -9.51 -1.53 5.62
N GLN A 160 -10.38 -1.04 6.51
CA GLN A 160 -11.16 -1.89 7.44
C GLN A 160 -12.11 -2.85 6.73
N ASN A 161 -12.48 -2.55 5.48
CA ASN A 161 -13.38 -3.38 4.68
C ASN A 161 -12.62 -4.42 3.84
N PHE A 162 -11.29 -4.41 3.85
CA PHE A 162 -10.50 -5.33 3.03
C PHE A 162 -10.56 -6.74 3.63
N PRO A 163 -10.87 -7.77 2.82
CA PRO A 163 -10.73 -9.15 3.25
C PRO A 163 -9.27 -9.46 3.62
N ASN A 164 -9.06 -10.27 4.66
CA ASN A 164 -7.71 -10.61 5.13
C ASN A 164 -6.81 -11.18 4.01
N GLY A 165 -7.35 -12.00 3.11
CA GLY A 165 -6.58 -12.54 1.97
C GLY A 165 -6.04 -11.47 1.01
N VAL A 166 -6.81 -10.41 0.76
CA VAL A 166 -6.39 -9.26 -0.05
C VAL A 166 -5.32 -8.47 0.70
N THR A 167 -5.55 -8.17 1.97
CA THR A 167 -4.61 -7.45 2.83
C THR A 167 -3.27 -8.18 2.93
N ASP A 168 -3.27 -9.49 3.18
CA ASP A 168 -2.06 -10.30 3.30
C ASP A 168 -1.31 -10.40 1.98
N PHE A 169 -2.02 -10.49 0.86
CA PHE A 169 -1.42 -10.44 -0.47
C PHE A 169 -0.71 -9.11 -0.71
N ILE A 170 -1.37 -7.97 -0.43
CA ILE A 170 -0.78 -6.64 -0.58
C ILE A 170 0.45 -6.48 0.34
N LYS A 171 0.32 -6.87 1.62
CA LYS A 171 1.42 -6.82 2.60
C LYS A 171 2.65 -7.61 2.12
N SER A 172 2.43 -8.84 1.65
CA SER A 172 3.48 -9.72 1.12
C SER A 172 4.16 -9.10 -0.11
N GLU A 173 3.37 -8.63 -1.07
CA GLU A 173 3.89 -8.04 -2.31
C GLU A 173 4.67 -6.76 -2.07
N CYS A 174 4.22 -5.90 -1.15
CA CYS A 174 4.98 -4.71 -0.74
C CYS A 174 6.34 -5.08 -0.14
N LEU A 175 6.39 -6.01 0.82
CA LEU A 175 7.64 -6.40 1.47
C LEU A 175 8.63 -7.07 0.51
N ASN A 176 8.13 -7.85 -0.45
CA ASN A 176 8.96 -8.51 -1.46
C ASN A 176 9.50 -7.55 -2.54
N ASN A 177 8.90 -6.36 -2.70
CA ASN A 177 9.27 -5.39 -3.75
C ASN A 177 9.78 -4.06 -3.20
N ILE A 178 10.09 -3.98 -1.91
CA ILE A 178 10.62 -2.77 -1.27
C ILE A 178 11.98 -2.34 -1.85
N GLY A 179 12.71 -3.28 -2.44
CA GLY A 179 13.98 -3.08 -3.14
C GLY A 179 13.90 -3.05 -4.66
N ASP A 180 12.75 -2.69 -5.26
CA ASP A 180 12.63 -2.57 -6.73
C ASP A 180 13.76 -1.68 -7.31
N SER A 181 14.25 -1.95 -8.53
CA SER A 181 15.34 -1.16 -9.11
C SER A 181 14.93 0.28 -9.42
N SER A 182 13.65 0.52 -9.72
CA SER A 182 13.11 1.86 -9.98
C SER A 182 12.92 2.63 -8.67
N PRO A 183 13.54 3.81 -8.51
CA PRO A 183 13.30 4.67 -7.34
C PRO A 183 11.83 5.09 -7.20
N LEU A 184 11.12 5.28 -8.31
CA LEU A 184 9.70 5.64 -8.33
C LEU A 184 8.86 4.50 -7.75
N ILE A 185 9.09 3.26 -8.19
CA ILE A 185 8.37 2.09 -7.69
C ILE A 185 8.70 1.83 -6.21
N ARG A 186 9.97 1.93 -5.80
CA ARG A 186 10.35 1.82 -4.38
C ARG A 186 9.63 2.85 -3.51
N ALA A 187 9.59 4.11 -3.95
CA ALA A 187 8.88 5.16 -3.23
C ALA A 187 7.39 4.83 -3.06
N THR A 188 6.72 4.37 -4.14
CA THR A 188 5.31 3.99 -4.11
C THR A 188 5.04 2.79 -3.21
N VAL A 189 5.91 1.77 -3.23
CA VAL A 189 5.83 0.63 -2.30
C VAL A 189 6.02 1.08 -0.85
N GLY A 190 7.01 1.93 -0.57
CA GLY A 190 7.23 2.49 0.77
C GLY A 190 6.04 3.32 1.27
N ILE A 191 5.40 4.09 0.40
CA ILE A 191 4.16 4.82 0.70
C ILE A 191 3.02 3.85 1.05
N LEU A 192 2.88 2.74 0.31
CA LEU A 192 1.86 1.73 0.62
C LEU A 192 2.11 1.07 1.98
N ILE A 193 3.34 0.66 2.28
CA ILE A 193 3.71 0.04 3.57
C ILE A 193 3.35 0.98 4.72
N THR A 194 3.77 2.22 4.65
CA THR A 194 3.54 3.21 5.71
C THR A 194 2.06 3.58 5.84
N THR A 195 1.33 3.66 4.72
CA THR A 195 -0.13 3.89 4.74
C THR A 195 -0.87 2.72 5.41
N ILE A 196 -0.51 1.48 5.08
CA ILE A 196 -1.11 0.28 5.69
C ILE A 196 -0.79 0.23 7.18
N ALA A 197 0.46 0.49 7.59
CA ALA A 197 0.84 0.52 9.00
C ALA A 197 0.06 1.58 9.80
N SER A 198 -0.15 2.75 9.21
CA SER A 198 -0.93 3.84 9.83
C SER A 198 -2.43 3.55 9.89
N LYS A 199 -3.03 3.07 8.78
CA LYS A 199 -4.49 2.86 8.70
C LYS A 199 -4.97 1.54 9.28
N GLY A 200 -4.10 0.55 9.27
CA GLY A 200 -4.35 -0.77 9.83
C GLY A 200 -3.95 -0.93 11.28
N GLU A 201 -3.32 0.09 11.87
CA GLU A 201 -2.62 0.02 13.15
C GLU A 201 -1.42 -0.94 13.12
N LEU A 202 -0.29 -0.49 13.65
CA LEU A 202 0.98 -1.22 13.55
C LEU A 202 0.91 -2.60 14.25
N GLN A 203 0.15 -2.71 15.34
CA GLN A 203 -0.12 -3.97 16.05
C GLN A 203 -0.80 -5.06 15.22
N ASN A 204 -1.56 -4.69 14.19
CA ASN A 204 -2.23 -5.64 13.30
C ASN A 204 -1.31 -6.09 12.13
N TRP A 205 -0.03 -5.71 12.17
CA TRP A 205 1.00 -6.22 11.27
C TRP A 205 2.30 -6.53 12.04
N PRO A 206 2.27 -7.53 12.95
CA PRO A 206 3.36 -7.81 13.89
C PRO A 206 4.69 -8.14 13.19
N ASP A 207 4.64 -8.78 12.03
CA ASP A 207 5.84 -9.17 11.28
C ASP A 207 6.50 -8.00 10.51
N LEU A 208 5.89 -6.82 10.47
CA LEU A 208 6.39 -5.68 9.69
C LEU A 208 7.77 -5.21 10.16
N LEU A 209 7.88 -4.83 11.45
CA LEU A 209 9.13 -4.29 12.00
C LEU A 209 10.25 -5.33 11.98
N PRO A 210 10.06 -6.59 12.43
CA PRO A 210 11.10 -7.61 12.34
C PRO A 210 11.56 -7.84 10.90
N LYS A 211 10.63 -7.87 9.94
CA LYS A 211 10.97 -8.05 8.53
C LYS A 211 11.76 -6.86 7.99
N LEU A 212 11.31 -5.63 8.22
CA LEU A 212 12.03 -4.43 7.77
C LEU A 212 13.43 -4.35 8.38
N CYS A 213 13.58 -4.67 9.67
CA CYS A 213 14.88 -4.76 10.30
C CYS A 213 15.78 -5.80 9.64
N SER A 214 15.26 -7.00 9.33
CA SER A 214 16.04 -8.03 8.62
C SER A 214 16.48 -7.59 7.22
N LEU A 215 15.67 -6.78 6.54
CA LEU A 215 15.97 -6.27 5.20
C LEU A 215 17.09 -5.22 5.21
N LEU A 216 17.38 -4.60 6.36
CA LEU A 216 18.55 -3.71 6.51
C LEU A 216 19.87 -4.48 6.37
N ASP A 217 19.88 -5.77 6.67
CA ASP A 217 21.05 -6.64 6.55
C ASP A 217 21.25 -7.17 5.12
N SER A 218 20.37 -6.78 4.18
CA SER A 218 20.50 -7.17 2.77
C SER A 218 21.75 -6.57 2.13
N GLU A 219 22.46 -7.36 1.34
CA GLU A 219 23.58 -6.89 0.52
C GLU A 219 23.11 -6.00 -0.64
N ASP A 220 21.84 -6.12 -1.04
CA ASP A 220 21.24 -5.27 -2.07
C ASP A 220 20.95 -3.86 -1.51
N TYR A 221 21.64 -2.87 -2.09
CA TYR A 221 21.52 -1.46 -1.72
C TYR A 221 20.08 -0.96 -1.79
N ASN A 222 19.32 -1.34 -2.83
CA ASN A 222 17.95 -0.86 -3.03
C ASN A 222 17.00 -1.39 -1.95
N THR A 223 17.16 -2.66 -1.56
CA THR A 223 16.40 -3.30 -0.48
C THR A 223 16.71 -2.63 0.86
N CYS A 224 17.99 -2.45 1.18
CA CYS A 224 18.40 -1.78 2.42
C CYS A 224 17.87 -0.33 2.47
N GLU A 225 18.00 0.42 1.37
CA GLU A 225 17.53 1.80 1.25
C GLU A 225 16.01 1.91 1.38
N GLY A 226 15.25 1.05 0.70
CA GLY A 226 13.79 1.02 0.79
C GLY A 226 13.29 0.66 2.18
N ALA A 227 13.92 -0.31 2.84
CA ALA A 227 13.61 -0.67 4.23
C ALA A 227 13.90 0.46 5.20
N PHE A 228 15.04 1.16 5.06
CA PHE A 228 15.33 2.35 5.85
C PHE A 228 14.30 3.47 5.63
N GLY A 229 13.90 3.72 4.38
CA GLY A 229 12.89 4.73 4.06
C GLY A 229 11.55 4.44 4.73
N ALA A 230 11.10 3.18 4.72
CA ALA A 230 9.88 2.76 5.40
C ALA A 230 10.00 2.89 6.92
N LEU A 231 11.10 2.41 7.52
CA LEU A 231 11.32 2.48 8.97
C LEU A 231 11.42 3.93 9.46
N GLN A 232 12.09 4.81 8.71
CA GLN A 232 12.12 6.23 9.04
C GLN A 232 10.71 6.78 9.18
N LYS A 233 9.86 6.53 8.18
CA LYS A 233 8.51 7.10 8.16
C LYS A 233 7.62 6.50 9.26
N ILE A 234 7.77 5.20 9.56
CA ILE A 234 7.06 4.56 10.67
C ILE A 234 7.51 5.17 12.01
N CYS A 235 8.81 5.38 12.21
CA CYS A 235 9.31 6.02 13.42
C CYS A 235 8.78 7.47 13.56
N GLU A 236 8.76 8.25 12.48
CA GLU A 236 8.20 9.61 12.47
C GLU A 236 6.69 9.64 12.81
N ASP A 237 5.91 8.71 12.27
CA ASP A 237 4.45 8.74 12.40
C ASP A 237 3.92 7.96 13.61
N SER A 238 4.76 7.14 14.26
CA SER A 238 4.32 6.14 15.25
C SER A 238 5.33 5.95 16.39
N ALA A 239 6.13 6.97 16.72
CA ALA A 239 7.11 6.91 17.82
C ALA A 239 6.50 6.43 19.15
N GLU A 240 5.32 6.94 19.52
CA GLU A 240 4.65 6.61 20.79
C GLU A 240 4.32 5.12 20.93
N ILE A 241 3.77 4.50 19.89
CA ILE A 241 3.44 3.07 19.93
C ILE A 241 4.71 2.20 19.91
N LEU A 242 5.80 2.69 19.30
CA LEU A 242 7.08 1.98 19.25
C LEU A 242 7.81 1.97 20.62
N ASP A 243 7.54 2.92 21.52
CA ASP A 243 8.04 2.90 22.91
C ASP A 243 7.00 2.35 23.91
N SER A 244 5.85 1.88 23.42
CA SER A 244 4.79 1.36 24.27
C SER A 244 4.99 -0.12 24.60
N ASP A 245 4.43 -0.54 25.73
CA ASP A 245 4.39 -1.96 26.13
C ASP A 245 3.47 -2.79 25.22
N VAL A 246 2.58 -2.16 24.43
CA VAL A 246 1.66 -2.83 23.49
C VAL A 246 2.43 -3.63 22.43
N LEU A 247 3.57 -3.10 21.97
CA LEU A 247 4.44 -3.75 20.99
C LEU A 247 5.72 -4.34 21.62
N ASP A 248 5.80 -4.39 22.95
CA ASP A 248 7.03 -4.79 23.67
C ASP A 248 8.24 -3.89 23.35
N ARG A 249 8.00 -2.57 23.29
CA ARG A 249 9.03 -1.52 23.13
C ARG A 249 10.06 -1.83 22.02
N PRO A 250 9.63 -1.99 20.76
CA PRO A 250 10.50 -2.35 19.64
C PRO A 250 11.71 -1.40 19.44
N LEU A 251 11.63 -0.15 19.91
CA LEU A 251 12.75 0.79 19.87
C LEU A 251 14.01 0.27 20.58
N ASN A 252 13.87 -0.55 21.62
CA ASN A 252 15.00 -1.13 22.35
C ASN A 252 15.88 -2.01 21.47
N ILE A 253 15.31 -2.60 20.42
CA ILE A 253 16.02 -3.46 19.45
C ILE A 253 16.42 -2.64 18.22
N MET A 254 15.54 -1.77 17.76
CA MET A 254 15.72 -1.00 16.52
C MET A 254 16.84 0.05 16.65
N ILE A 255 16.91 0.78 17.76
CA ILE A 255 17.91 1.84 17.95
C ILE A 255 19.35 1.28 17.90
N PRO A 256 19.72 0.22 18.66
CA PRO A 256 21.06 -0.37 18.54
C PRO A 256 21.40 -0.82 17.12
N LYS A 257 20.42 -1.35 16.37
CA LYS A 257 20.61 -1.75 14.98
C LYS A 257 20.87 -0.56 14.07
N PHE A 258 20.09 0.51 14.19
CA PHE A 258 20.27 1.76 13.46
C PHE A 258 21.65 2.39 13.67
N LEU A 259 22.16 2.35 14.90
CA LEU A 259 23.49 2.89 15.23
C LEU A 259 24.64 2.19 14.47
N GLN A 260 24.47 0.92 14.07
CA GLN A 260 25.47 0.18 13.29
C GLN A 260 25.68 0.78 11.88
N PHE A 261 24.65 1.42 11.32
CA PHE A 261 24.68 1.98 9.96
C PHE A 261 25.26 3.40 9.89
N PHE A 262 25.63 4.01 11.03
CA PHE A 262 26.33 5.31 11.03
C PHE A 262 27.67 5.29 10.30
N LYS A 263 28.30 4.10 10.23
CA LYS A 263 29.57 3.88 9.52
C LYS A 263 29.38 3.32 8.10
N HIS A 264 28.15 3.26 7.60
CA HIS A 264 27.86 2.68 6.30
C HIS A 264 28.54 3.46 5.15
N SER A 265 28.94 2.79 4.07
CA SER A 265 29.65 3.40 2.95
C SER A 265 28.80 4.44 2.20
N SER A 266 27.49 4.20 2.09
CA SER A 266 26.53 5.11 1.45
C SER A 266 26.12 6.28 2.36
N PRO A 267 26.32 7.55 1.94
CA PRO A 267 25.86 8.73 2.67
C PRO A 267 24.36 8.75 2.94
N LYS A 268 23.55 8.23 2.01
CA LYS A 268 22.09 8.20 2.14
C LYS A 268 21.63 7.29 3.28
N ILE A 269 22.28 6.13 3.42
CA ILE A 269 22.03 5.19 4.52
C ILE A 269 22.58 5.74 5.84
N ARG A 270 23.74 6.42 5.82
CA ARG A 270 24.28 7.09 7.02
C ARG A 270 23.35 8.18 7.57
N CYS A 271 22.44 8.73 6.78
CA CYS A 271 21.43 9.69 7.23
C CYS A 271 20.33 9.07 8.13
N VAL A 272 20.68 8.07 8.95
CA VAL A 272 19.88 7.52 10.06
C VAL A 272 19.48 8.60 11.08
N TYR A 273 20.18 9.74 11.11
CA TYR A 273 19.87 10.90 11.96
C TYR A 273 18.40 11.34 11.88
N GLY A 274 17.73 11.19 10.72
CA GLY A 274 16.31 11.50 10.60
C GLY A 274 15.41 10.59 11.45
N ILE A 275 15.76 9.31 11.57
CA ILE A 275 15.00 8.32 12.34
C ILE A 275 15.11 8.60 13.83
N ILE A 276 16.32 8.90 14.31
CA ILE A 276 16.58 9.16 15.74
C ILE A 276 15.97 10.50 16.17
N ASN A 277 16.00 11.53 15.31
CA ASN A 277 15.33 12.80 15.61
C ASN A 277 13.79 12.67 15.56
N GLY A 278 13.23 11.78 14.75
CA GLY A 278 11.79 11.55 14.70
C GLY A 278 11.21 10.78 15.89
N ILE A 279 12.08 10.13 16.68
CA ILE A 279 11.72 9.44 17.93
C ILE A 279 11.72 10.42 19.13
N SER A 280 12.36 11.58 19.00
CA SER A 280 12.60 12.55 20.07
C SER A 280 11.56 13.67 20.12
#